data_AF-A0A239PCF5-F1
#
_entry.id   AF-A0A239PCF5-F1
#
_cell.length_a   1.000
_cell.length_b   1.000
_cell.length_c   1.000
_cell.angle_alpha   90.00
_cell.angle_beta   90.00
_cell.angle_gamma   90.00
#
_symmetry.space_group_name_H-M   'P 1'
#
loop_
_entity.id
_entity.type
_entity.pdbx_description
1 polymer ?
#
loop_
_entity_poly.entity_id
_entity_poly.type
_entity_poly.pdbx_seq_one_letter_code
_entity_poly.pdbx_strand_id
1 'polypeptide(L)'
;MGEKGGLGAIGGTPLVALDLGGRAGEVWVKVEAANPTGSYKDRMALAMIEAAERDGRLQQGQTVVEYTGGSTGSSLAFVCAVKGYPLKIVSSDAFADEKIRTMRAFGADVELIHSPGGSTSVRPAPSWARPGRSGNACRTPAGSLSSPPSPRSCPGKRRGPTTSRAAASATGRRS
;
A
#
# COMPACT_ATOMS: atom_id res chain seq x y z
N MET A 1 22.07 16.73 2.47
CA MET A 1 21.78 15.30 2.22
C MET A 1 20.61 14.93 3.10
N GLY A 2 19.38 14.92 2.57
CA GLY A 2 18.20 14.55 3.35
C GLY A 2 18.17 13.04 3.51
N GLU A 3 18.20 12.57 4.76
CA GLU A 3 18.25 11.16 5.12
C GLU A 3 17.03 10.43 4.53
N LYS A 4 17.24 9.69 3.43
CA LYS A 4 16.32 8.65 3.03
C LYS A 4 16.49 7.53 4.05
N GLY A 5 15.80 7.62 5.19
CA GLY A 5 15.71 6.54 6.18
C GLY A 5 15.08 5.27 5.58
N GLY A 6 14.40 4.46 6.38
CA GLY A 6 13.80 3.20 5.92
C GLY A 6 12.92 3.29 4.66
N LEU A 7 12.37 4.46 4.33
CA LEU A 7 11.56 4.69 3.11
C LEU A 7 12.35 4.52 1.81
N GLY A 8 13.66 4.74 1.82
CA GLY A 8 14.52 4.56 0.64
C GLY A 8 14.56 3.10 0.15
N ALA A 9 14.23 2.14 1.01
CA ALA A 9 14.15 0.72 0.69
C ALA A 9 12.80 0.32 0.04
N ILE A 10 11.82 1.22 -0.07
CA ILE A 10 10.56 0.94 -0.74
C ILE A 10 10.75 1.02 -2.26
N GLY A 11 10.36 -0.04 -2.96
CA GLY A 11 10.56 -0.17 -4.40
C GLY A 11 11.93 -0.76 -4.73
N GLY A 12 12.44 -0.50 -5.94
CA GLY A 12 13.71 -1.11 -6.41
C GLY A 12 13.71 -2.65 -6.42
N THR A 13 12.54 -3.27 -6.31
CA THR A 13 12.37 -4.72 -6.12
C THR A 13 12.84 -5.50 -7.34
N PRO A 14 13.41 -6.70 -7.16
CA PRO A 14 13.98 -7.45 -8.28
C PRO A 14 12.90 -7.93 -9.25
N LEU A 15 13.27 -8.01 -10.52
CA LEU A 15 12.51 -8.68 -11.57
C LEU A 15 13.31 -9.92 -11.97
N VAL A 16 12.76 -11.10 -11.72
CA VAL A 16 13.47 -12.38 -11.85
C VAL A 16 12.85 -13.17 -13.00
N ALA A 17 13.67 -13.62 -13.94
CA ALA A 17 13.22 -14.53 -14.99
C ALA A 17 12.97 -15.92 -14.40
N LEU A 18 11.82 -16.53 -14.70
CA LEU A 18 11.54 -17.91 -14.35
C LEU A 18 12.03 -18.81 -15.48
N ASP A 19 12.86 -19.78 -15.12
CA ASP A 19 13.19 -20.88 -16.02
C ASP A 19 12.01 -21.85 -16.08
N LEU A 20 11.37 -21.93 -17.26
CA LEU A 20 10.24 -22.79 -17.52
C LEU A 20 10.62 -24.14 -18.15
N GLY A 21 11.91 -24.47 -18.23
CA GLY A 21 12.37 -25.75 -18.75
C GLY A 21 11.98 -26.00 -20.21
N GLY A 22 12.08 -24.96 -21.06
CA GLY A 22 11.82 -25.07 -22.51
C GLY A 22 10.35 -24.95 -22.94
N ARG A 23 9.43 -24.59 -22.03
CA ARG A 23 8.04 -24.24 -22.40
C ARG A 23 8.03 -22.89 -23.14
N ALA A 24 7.16 -22.75 -24.14
CA ALA A 24 7.14 -21.57 -25.00
C ALA A 24 6.65 -20.31 -24.27
N GLY A 25 7.58 -19.43 -23.88
CA GLY A 25 7.31 -18.09 -23.36
C GLY A 25 8.35 -17.61 -22.34
N GLU A 26 8.66 -16.31 -22.35
CA GLU A 26 9.48 -15.68 -21.32
C GLU A 26 8.57 -15.19 -20.18
N VAL A 27 8.80 -15.67 -18.96
CA VAL A 27 8.02 -15.27 -17.78
C VAL A 27 8.94 -14.59 -16.77
N TRP A 28 8.54 -13.39 -16.36
CA TRP A 28 9.23 -12.60 -15.35
C TRP A 28 8.37 -12.42 -14.11
N VAL A 29 8.97 -12.56 -12.94
CA VAL A 29 8.33 -12.36 -11.64
C VAL A 29 8.85 -11.09 -11.00
N LYS A 30 7.92 -10.20 -10.63
CA LYS A 30 8.22 -9.01 -9.84
C LYS A 30 8.12 -9.33 -8.35
N VAL A 31 9.26 -9.35 -7.66
CA VAL A 31 9.33 -9.82 -6.26
C VAL A 31 9.06 -8.66 -5.29
N GLU A 32 7.80 -8.29 -5.14
CA GLU A 32 7.39 -7.20 -4.23
C GLU A 32 7.46 -7.57 -2.74
N ALA A 33 7.74 -8.84 -2.41
CA ALA A 33 8.03 -9.26 -1.05
C ALA A 33 9.37 -8.72 -0.52
N ALA A 34 10.21 -8.16 -1.38
CA ALA A 34 11.47 -7.52 -0.99
C ALA A 34 11.29 -6.10 -0.42
N ASN A 35 10.07 -5.55 -0.40
CA ASN A 35 9.80 -4.29 0.29
C ASN A 35 9.86 -4.49 1.83
N PRO A 36 10.10 -3.42 2.62
CA PRO A 36 10.32 -3.51 4.07
C PRO A 36 9.25 -4.26 4.87
N THR A 37 7.97 -4.18 4.50
CA THR A 37 6.89 -4.91 5.19
C THR A 37 6.57 -6.26 4.55
N GLY A 38 7.32 -6.67 3.53
CA GLY A 38 7.07 -7.87 2.75
C GLY A 38 5.88 -7.73 1.80
N SER A 39 5.43 -6.51 1.49
CA SER A 39 4.25 -6.28 0.66
C SER A 39 4.41 -5.13 -0.33
N TYR A 40 3.85 -5.28 -1.53
CA TYR A 40 3.75 -4.21 -2.53
C TYR A 40 2.98 -2.98 -2.05
N LYS A 41 2.21 -3.12 -0.96
CA LYS A 41 1.43 -2.02 -0.35
C LYS A 41 2.33 -0.90 0.21
N ASP A 42 3.61 -1.15 0.43
CA ASP A 42 4.57 -0.12 0.87
C ASP A 42 4.64 1.04 -0.12
N ARG A 43 4.66 0.71 -1.42
CA ARG A 43 4.67 1.71 -2.51
C ARG A 43 3.42 2.56 -2.50
N MET A 44 2.27 1.92 -2.26
CA MET A 44 0.97 2.59 -2.21
C MET A 44 0.87 3.48 -0.98
N ALA A 45 1.25 2.99 0.19
CA ALA A 45 1.23 3.73 1.45
C ALA A 45 2.12 4.99 1.38
N LEU A 46 3.35 4.85 0.87
CA LEU A 46 4.25 5.98 0.68
C LEU A 46 3.64 7.02 -0.25
N ALA A 47 3.14 6.60 -1.42
CA ALA A 47 2.52 7.51 -2.38
C ALA A 47 1.27 8.22 -1.83
N MET A 48 0.46 7.53 -1.02
CA MET A 48 -0.74 8.11 -0.39
C MET A 48 -0.38 9.20 0.63
N ILE A 49 0.59 8.93 1.50
CA ILE A 49 1.03 9.90 2.51
C ILE A 49 1.72 11.10 1.85
N GLU A 50 2.63 10.87 0.91
CA GLU A 50 3.30 11.97 0.18
C GLU A 50 2.32 12.81 -0.64
N ALA A 51 1.28 12.19 -1.24
CA ALA A 51 0.25 12.96 -1.91
C ALA A 51 -0.56 13.81 -0.92
N ALA A 52 -0.93 13.25 0.24
CA ALA A 52 -1.66 14.01 1.26
C ALA A 52 -0.83 15.16 1.85
N GLU A 53 0.48 14.97 2.03
CA GLU A 53 1.44 16.03 2.39
C GLU A 53 1.49 17.13 1.33
N ARG A 54 1.69 16.76 0.05
CA ARG A 54 1.77 17.72 -1.07
C ARG A 54 0.48 18.51 -1.27
N ASP A 55 -0.66 17.88 -1.08
CA ASP A 55 -1.97 18.51 -1.22
C ASP A 55 -2.36 19.34 0.03
N GLY A 56 -1.54 19.33 1.09
CA GLY A 56 -1.82 20.01 2.36
C GLY A 56 -2.93 19.37 3.20
N ARG A 57 -3.43 18.20 2.80
CA ARG A 57 -4.46 17.43 3.53
C ARG A 57 -3.92 16.72 4.76
N LEU A 58 -2.60 16.50 4.80
CA LEU A 58 -1.90 15.95 5.96
C LEU A 58 -0.80 16.92 6.39
N GLN A 59 -0.88 17.37 7.63
CA GLN A 59 0.07 18.27 8.28
C GLN A 59 0.80 17.54 9.40
N GLN A 60 2.00 17.99 9.76
CA GLN A 60 2.81 17.36 10.81
C GLN A 60 2.01 17.20 12.10
N GLY A 61 2.08 16.01 12.71
CA GLY A 61 1.37 15.69 13.95
C GLY A 61 -0.12 15.37 13.79
N GLN A 62 -0.70 15.50 12.59
CA GLN A 62 -2.05 15.00 12.33
C GLN A 62 -2.08 13.48 12.37
N THR A 63 -3.16 12.93 12.92
CA THR A 63 -3.33 11.49 13.02
C THR A 63 -3.87 10.93 11.71
N VAL A 64 -3.22 9.91 11.17
CA VAL A 64 -3.74 9.12 10.05
C VAL A 64 -4.68 8.06 10.60
N VAL A 65 -5.82 7.85 9.96
CA VAL A 65 -6.77 6.80 10.36
C VAL A 65 -7.20 5.92 9.19
N GLU A 66 -7.08 4.61 9.36
CA GLU A 66 -7.45 3.61 8.37
C GLU A 66 -8.24 2.44 9.00
N TYR A 67 -9.17 1.87 8.22
CA TYR A 67 -9.84 0.60 8.58
C TYR A 67 -9.23 -0.53 7.75
N THR A 68 -8.44 -1.40 8.38
CA THR A 68 -7.77 -2.50 7.68
C THR A 68 -7.24 -3.54 8.67
N GLY A 69 -7.15 -4.80 8.25
CA GLY A 69 -6.36 -5.83 8.94
C GLY A 69 -5.36 -6.54 8.04
N GLY A 70 -5.09 -5.98 6.86
CA GLY A 70 -4.20 -6.55 5.86
C GLY A 70 -2.85 -5.86 5.79
N SER A 71 -2.11 -6.16 4.73
CA SER A 71 -0.80 -5.55 4.45
C SER A 71 -0.85 -4.03 4.31
N THR A 72 -1.99 -3.44 3.92
CA THR A 72 -2.16 -1.98 3.88
C THR A 72 -1.89 -1.34 5.25
N GLY A 73 -2.37 -1.95 6.33
CA GLY A 73 -2.16 -1.43 7.67
C GLY A 73 -0.70 -1.52 8.11
N SER A 74 -0.04 -2.65 7.84
CA SER A 74 1.40 -2.82 8.09
C SER A 74 2.24 -1.80 7.32
N SER A 75 1.94 -1.59 6.04
CA SER A 75 2.62 -0.61 5.19
C SER A 75 2.42 0.83 5.65
N LEU A 76 1.18 1.21 6.01
CA LEU A 76 0.91 2.53 6.55
C LEU A 76 1.60 2.73 7.90
N ALA A 77 1.64 1.71 8.76
CA ALA A 77 2.30 1.77 10.05
C ALA A 77 3.80 2.02 9.91
N PHE A 78 4.46 1.29 9.01
CA PHE A 78 5.87 1.52 8.69
C PHE A 78 6.12 2.94 8.16
N VAL A 79 5.34 3.40 7.18
CA VAL A 79 5.53 4.73 6.57
C VAL A 79 5.26 5.86 7.58
N CYS A 80 4.19 5.74 8.37
CA CYS A 80 3.82 6.74 9.38
C CYS A 80 4.86 6.78 10.51
N ALA A 81 5.40 5.64 10.93
CA ALA A 81 6.47 5.57 11.92
C ALA A 81 7.72 6.33 11.47
N VAL A 82 8.15 6.13 10.22
CA VAL A 82 9.34 6.81 9.69
C VAL A 82 9.10 8.31 9.46
N LYS A 83 7.89 8.71 9.05
CA LYS A 83 7.53 10.13 8.81
C LYS A 83 7.08 10.88 10.08
N GLY A 84 6.88 10.19 11.19
CA GLY A 84 6.46 10.79 12.46
C GLY A 84 4.96 11.17 12.51
N TYR A 85 4.11 10.41 11.83
CA TYR A 85 2.65 10.56 11.93
C TYR A 85 2.07 9.54 12.93
N PRO A 86 1.22 9.97 13.88
CA PRO A 86 0.41 9.04 14.65
C PRO A 86 -0.53 8.27 13.70
N LEU A 87 -0.57 6.95 13.81
CA LEU A 87 -1.46 6.11 13.03
C LEU A 87 -2.44 5.36 13.94
N LYS A 88 -3.73 5.49 13.64
CA LYS A 88 -4.78 4.67 14.24
C LYS A 88 -5.35 3.71 13.21
N ILE A 89 -5.38 2.44 13.56
CA ILE A 89 -5.93 1.39 12.72
C ILE A 89 -7.11 0.77 13.44
N VAL A 90 -8.22 0.70 12.73
CA VAL A 90 -9.38 -0.06 13.15
C VAL A 90 -9.34 -1.37 12.39
N SER A 91 -9.25 -2.48 13.12
CA SER A 91 -9.14 -3.82 12.55
C SER A 91 -10.17 -4.74 13.20
N SER A 92 -10.30 -5.96 12.66
CA SER A 92 -11.18 -6.98 13.21
C SER A 92 -10.38 -8.20 13.64
N ASP A 93 -10.89 -8.92 14.63
CA ASP A 93 -10.39 -10.25 15.04
C ASP A 93 -10.53 -11.33 13.95
N ALA A 94 -11.25 -11.06 12.87
CA ALA A 94 -11.30 -11.91 11.69
C ALA A 94 -9.97 -11.91 10.87
N PHE A 95 -9.05 -10.98 11.15
CA PHE A 95 -7.77 -10.88 10.43
C PHE A 95 -6.64 -11.62 11.16
N ALA A 96 -5.61 -12.00 10.40
CA ALA A 96 -4.47 -12.73 10.92
C ALA A 96 -3.70 -11.93 11.99
N ASP A 97 -3.44 -12.58 13.13
CA ASP A 97 -2.74 -12.03 14.29
C ASP A 97 -1.36 -11.46 13.93
N GLU A 98 -0.64 -12.09 12.99
CA GLU A 98 0.70 -11.66 12.58
C GLU A 98 0.67 -10.24 12.01
N LYS A 99 -0.39 -9.87 11.30
CA LYS A 99 -0.55 -8.52 10.75
C LYS A 99 -0.86 -7.51 11.84
N ILE A 100 -1.70 -7.87 12.81
CA ILE A 100 -1.99 -7.03 13.98
C ILE A 100 -0.73 -6.78 14.80
N ARG A 101 0.06 -7.83 15.05
CA ARG A 101 1.36 -7.72 15.75
C ARG A 101 2.32 -6.82 14.99
N THR A 102 2.41 -6.97 13.66
CA THR A 102 3.27 -6.13 12.82
C THR A 102 2.87 -4.65 12.89
N MET A 103 1.56 -4.35 12.82
CA MET A 103 1.05 -2.98 12.91
C MET A 103 1.40 -2.34 14.27
N ARG A 104 1.19 -3.07 15.36
CA ARG A 104 1.54 -2.61 16.71
C ARG A 104 3.05 -2.44 16.90
N ALA A 105 3.87 -3.33 16.33
CA ALA A 105 5.33 -3.24 16.39
C ALA A 105 5.87 -1.98 15.71
N PHE A 106 5.21 -1.51 14.65
CA PHE A 106 5.52 -0.22 14.02
C PHE A 106 4.90 0.99 14.75
N GLY A 107 4.26 0.80 15.92
CA GLY A 107 3.72 1.89 16.74
C GLY A 107 2.33 2.36 16.36
N ALA A 108 1.57 1.60 15.56
CA ALA A 108 0.17 1.93 15.29
C ALA A 108 -0.72 1.62 16.50
N ASP A 109 -1.66 2.52 16.79
CA ASP A 109 -2.74 2.31 17.75
C ASP A 109 -3.84 1.48 17.08
N VAL A 110 -3.95 0.19 17.45
CA VAL A 110 -4.85 -0.78 16.80
C VAL A 110 -6.05 -1.08 17.68
N GLU A 111 -7.22 -0.56 17.28
CA GLU A 111 -8.52 -0.89 17.85
C GLU A 111 -9.06 -2.16 17.16
N LEU A 112 -9.24 -3.24 17.92
CA LEU A 112 -9.82 -4.48 17.43
C LEU A 112 -11.32 -4.50 17.69
N ILE A 113 -12.09 -4.77 16.63
CA ILE A 113 -13.53 -4.92 16.70
C ILE A 113 -13.92 -6.37 16.44
N HIS A 114 -14.71 -6.93 17.35
CA HIS A 114 -15.22 -8.28 17.25
C HIS A 114 -16.15 -8.41 16.04
N SER A 115 -15.84 -9.33 15.12
CA SER A 115 -16.71 -9.69 14.02
C SER A 115 -17.43 -11.01 14.32
N PRO A 116 -18.75 -10.98 14.59
CA PRO A 116 -19.52 -12.20 14.74
C PRO A 116 -19.49 -12.99 13.43
N GLY A 117 -18.94 -14.21 13.47
CA GLY A 117 -18.88 -15.13 12.34
C GLY A 117 -17.69 -14.94 11.39
N GLY A 118 -16.68 -14.15 11.75
CA GLY A 118 -15.45 -14.01 10.96
C GLY A 118 -15.60 -13.24 9.64
N SER A 119 -16.73 -12.54 9.45
CA SER A 119 -16.98 -11.75 8.24
C SER A 119 -16.26 -10.41 8.30
N THR A 120 -15.49 -10.06 7.28
CA THR A 120 -14.79 -8.77 7.16
C THR A 120 -15.68 -7.64 6.60
N SER A 121 -16.94 -7.94 6.24
CA SER A 121 -17.86 -7.01 5.57
C SER A 121 -18.52 -5.98 6.48
N VAL A 122 -18.52 -6.21 7.79
CA VAL A 122 -19.08 -5.26 8.76
C VAL A 122 -18.00 -4.22 9.05
N ARG A 123 -18.33 -2.94 8.82
CA ARG A 123 -17.49 -1.80 9.23
C ARG A 123 -18.13 -1.13 10.44
N PRO A 124 -17.87 -1.63 11.66
CA PRO A 124 -18.38 -1.00 12.86
C PRO A 124 -17.79 0.40 13.03
N ALA A 125 -18.58 1.31 13.61
CA ALA A 125 -18.11 2.66 13.92
C ALA A 125 -17.03 2.58 15.00
N PRO A 126 -15.82 3.10 14.76
CA PRO A 126 -14.76 3.00 15.74
C PRO A 126 -15.06 3.87 16.96
N SER A 127 -14.57 3.46 18.13
CA SER A 127 -14.86 4.06 19.43
C SER A 127 -14.61 5.57 19.49
N TRP A 128 -13.62 6.05 18.75
CA TRP A 128 -13.22 7.45 18.68
C TRP A 128 -14.07 8.30 17.72
N ALA A 129 -14.83 7.67 16.81
CA ALA A 129 -15.73 8.36 15.87
C ALA A 129 -17.14 8.60 16.45
N ARG A 130 -17.35 8.31 17.75
CA ARG A 130 -18.60 8.65 18.45
C ARG A 130 -18.76 10.18 18.52
N PRO A 131 -19.98 10.71 18.36
CA PRO A 131 -20.22 12.15 18.40
C PRO A 131 -19.65 12.77 19.68
N GLY A 132 -18.82 13.81 19.56
CA GLY A 132 -18.23 14.54 20.70
C GLY A 132 -16.71 14.52 20.83
N ARG A 133 -15.97 13.70 20.06
CA ARG A 133 -14.50 13.76 19.99
C ARG A 133 -14.04 14.49 18.72
N SER A 134 -13.69 15.76 18.84
CA SER A 134 -13.04 16.54 17.76
C SER A 134 -11.56 16.12 17.62
N GLY A 135 -11.30 15.07 16.85
CA GLY A 135 -9.95 14.66 16.50
C GLY A 135 -9.47 15.33 15.21
N ASN A 136 -8.22 15.79 15.18
CA ASN A 136 -7.49 16.31 14.02
C ASN A 136 -7.05 15.17 13.04
N ALA A 137 -7.97 14.27 12.72
CA ALA A 137 -7.68 13.03 12.00
C ALA A 137 -7.83 13.18 10.47
N CYS A 138 -6.75 12.90 9.73
CA CYS A 138 -6.78 12.75 8.28
C CYS A 138 -7.15 11.30 7.93
N ARG A 139 -8.26 11.10 7.21
CA ARG A 139 -8.71 9.76 6.77
C ARG A 139 -8.04 9.41 5.46
N THR A 140 -7.40 8.25 5.40
CA THR A 140 -6.86 7.73 4.14
C THR A 140 -7.99 7.22 3.23
N PRO A 141 -7.88 7.40 1.90
CA PRO A 141 -8.93 7.00 0.96
C PRO A 141 -9.05 5.48 0.76
N ALA A 142 -8.16 4.64 1.32
CA ALA A 142 -8.29 3.19 1.19
C ALA A 142 -9.57 2.64 1.87
N GLY A 143 -10.11 3.38 2.86
CA GLY A 143 -11.42 3.11 3.46
C GLY A 143 -12.66 3.33 2.56
N SER A 144 -12.51 3.76 1.29
CA SER A 144 -13.62 3.86 0.32
C SER A 144 -13.62 2.75 -0.75
N LEU A 145 -12.66 1.82 -0.69
CA LEU A 145 -12.40 0.87 -1.77
C LEU A 145 -12.89 -0.55 -1.42
N SER A 146 -14.21 -0.71 -1.26
CA SER A 146 -14.89 -1.97 -1.61
C SER A 146 -15.24 -2.03 -3.10
N SER A 147 -14.78 -1.05 -3.89
CA SER A 147 -14.85 -1.07 -5.35
C SER A 147 -13.48 -0.70 -5.93
N PRO A 148 -12.96 -1.42 -6.92
CA PRO A 148 -11.77 -0.95 -7.64
C PRO A 148 -12.05 0.45 -8.20
N PRO A 149 -11.11 1.40 -8.13
CA PRO A 149 -11.32 2.70 -8.75
C PRO A 149 -11.51 2.48 -10.25
N SER A 150 -12.61 2.99 -10.80
CA SER A 150 -12.85 2.94 -12.24
C SER A 150 -11.70 3.65 -12.96
N PRO A 151 -11.30 3.20 -14.17
CA PRO A 151 -10.15 3.75 -14.89
C PRO A 151 -10.28 5.25 -15.26
N ARG A 152 -11.41 5.89 -14.94
CA ARG A 152 -11.69 7.30 -15.22
C ARG A 152 -11.38 8.26 -14.07
N SER A 153 -11.11 7.80 -12.85
CA SER A 153 -10.94 8.68 -11.68
C SER A 153 -9.49 9.09 -11.35
N CYS A 154 -8.51 8.72 -12.18
CA CYS A 154 -7.11 9.14 -12.02
C CYS A 154 -6.75 10.27 -13.01
N PRO A 155 -6.78 11.55 -12.61
CA PRO A 155 -6.13 12.59 -13.41
C PRO A 155 -4.61 12.43 -13.24
N GLY A 156 -3.93 11.98 -14.30
CA GLY A 156 -2.46 11.94 -14.32
C GLY A 156 -1.79 10.58 -14.56
N LYS A 157 -2.44 9.58 -15.16
CA LYS A 157 -1.72 8.45 -15.79
C LYS A 157 -0.98 8.95 -17.04
N ARG A 158 0.15 9.65 -16.87
CA ARG A 158 1.22 9.58 -17.87
C ARG A 158 1.88 8.22 -17.68
N ARG A 159 1.49 7.24 -18.51
CA ARG A 159 2.39 6.12 -18.80
C ARG A 159 3.64 6.77 -19.42
N GLY A 160 4.78 6.71 -18.73
CA GLY A 160 6.05 7.03 -19.36
C GLY A 160 6.27 6.12 -20.57
N PRO A 161 6.87 6.59 -21.67
CA PRO A 161 7.13 5.75 -22.83
C PRO A 161 8.41 4.95 -22.57
N THR A 162 8.29 3.65 -22.32
CA THR A 162 9.43 2.72 -22.47
C THR A 162 8.88 1.35 -22.81
N THR A 163 8.49 1.21 -24.08
CA THR A 163 8.69 0.02 -24.92
C THR A 163 8.12 0.34 -26.31
N SER A 164 8.86 1.09 -27.13
CA SER A 164 8.68 1.02 -28.58
C SER A 164 10.02 1.13 -29.30
N ARG A 165 10.20 0.23 -30.27
CA ARG A 165 11.36 -0.03 -31.15
C ARG A 165 12.54 -0.75 -30.48
N ALA A 166 13.04 -1.88 -30.98
CA ALA A 166 13.03 -2.38 -32.36
C ALA A 166 12.91 -3.91 -32.42
N ALA A 167 11.87 -4.40 -33.10
CA ALA A 167 11.93 -5.65 -33.84
C ALA A 167 11.89 -5.26 -35.32
N ALA A 168 13.06 -5.27 -35.97
CA ALA A 168 13.18 -5.09 -37.41
C ALA A 168 13.72 -6.39 -38.01
N SER A 169 12.80 -7.10 -38.67
CA SER A 169 12.97 -7.86 -39.93
C SER A 169 14.32 -8.51 -40.24
N ALA A 170 14.33 -9.84 -40.30
CA ALA A 170 15.19 -10.58 -41.22
C ALA A 170 14.45 -11.82 -41.74
N THR A 171 13.53 -11.60 -42.70
CA THR A 171 13.04 -12.62 -43.63
C THR A 171 13.59 -12.31 -45.01
N GLY A 172 14.38 -13.23 -45.55
CA GLY A 172 14.62 -13.34 -47.00
C GLY A 172 16.08 -13.47 -47.42
N ARG A 173 16.53 -14.68 -47.74
CA ARG A 173 16.65 -15.11 -49.14
C ARG A 173 16.99 -16.60 -49.23
N ARG A 174 16.24 -17.26 -50.12
CA ARG A 174 16.62 -18.50 -50.78
C ARG A 174 17.84 -18.24 -51.66
N SER A 175 18.74 -19.20 -51.70
CA SER A 175 19.59 -19.55 -52.83
C SER A 175 19.89 -21.03 -52.70
#